data_AF-A0A7S1R3H7-F1
#
_entry.id   AF-A0A7S1R3H7-F1
#
_cell.length_a   1.000
_cell.length_b   1.000
_cell.length_c   1.000
_cell.angle_alpha   90.00
_cell.angle_beta   90.00
_cell.angle_gamma   90.00
#
_symmetry.space_group_name_H-M   'P 1'
#
loop_
_entity.id
_entity.type
_entity.pdbx_description
1 polymer ?
#
loop_
_entity_poly.entity_id
_entity_poly.type
_entity_poly.pdbx_seq_one_letter_code
_entity_poly.pdbx_strand_id
1 'polypeptide(L)'
;RAGTCANGGTPGSGINSVVIALDLYQEVLVWCVCFFLLPRSIPYGMRTGTSVAEAQGEADIHRGGRIKALLQYDLLVFLFSTCVFAALSAWDLLSSSVRGEGLEAVWAWRIPENFFWSRTLFGFGMFPFLFLLDRQINKLLTHSTPTGYTRLGTLRRYNPRMRPKKLKRSGSEEAAPAAVADPVQDLRSAVERLPCGSAALCVSDLGLRAAGASLSLAGAVVSADLRVA
;
A
#
# COMPACT_ATOMS: atom_id res chain seq x y z
N ARG A 1 28.80 32.60 -3.70
CA ARG A 1 29.86 31.67 -3.23
C ARG A 1 30.06 30.65 -4.35
N ALA A 2 30.90 30.98 -5.34
CA ALA A 2 31.24 30.08 -6.43
C ALA A 2 32.27 29.09 -5.88
N GLY A 3 31.89 27.83 -5.70
CA GLY A 3 32.81 26.78 -5.28
C GLY A 3 33.78 26.51 -6.42
N THR A 4 35.05 26.83 -6.22
CA THR A 4 36.12 26.51 -7.16
C THR A 4 36.37 25.00 -7.11
N CYS A 5 35.94 24.27 -8.13
CA CYS A 5 36.25 22.86 -8.39
C CYS A 5 37.72 22.71 -8.83
N ALA A 6 38.66 23.13 -7.97
CA ALA A 6 40.09 23.16 -8.30
C ALA A 6 40.78 21.79 -8.16
N ASN A 7 40.14 20.82 -7.50
CA ASN A 7 40.58 19.43 -7.52
C ASN A 7 39.63 18.67 -8.43
N GLY A 8 40.16 18.02 -9.47
CA GLY A 8 39.44 17.32 -10.55
C GLY A 8 38.59 16.12 -10.12
N GLY A 9 37.95 16.16 -8.96
CA GLY A 9 36.82 15.31 -8.65
C GLY A 9 35.64 15.79 -9.47
N THR A 10 35.29 15.04 -10.50
CA THR A 10 34.03 15.21 -11.23
C THR A 10 32.88 15.20 -10.22
N PRO A 11 31.98 16.20 -10.23
CA PRO A 11 30.82 16.21 -9.35
C PRO A 11 30.04 14.90 -9.56
N GLY A 12 29.97 14.07 -8.51
CA GLY A 12 29.38 12.73 -8.57
C GLY A 12 30.34 11.57 -8.26
N SER A 13 31.66 11.79 -8.22
CA SER A 13 32.66 10.71 -8.02
C SER A 13 32.61 9.98 -6.66
N GLY A 14 31.73 10.39 -5.74
CA GLY A 14 31.58 9.78 -4.41
C GLY A 14 30.47 8.73 -4.31
N ILE A 15 29.54 8.69 -5.28
CA ILE A 15 28.43 7.73 -5.24
C ILE A 15 28.87 6.49 -6.00
N ASN A 16 29.41 5.53 -5.25
CA ASN A 16 29.78 4.23 -5.79
C ASN A 16 28.50 3.50 -6.27
N SER A 17 28.56 2.78 -7.39
CA SER A 17 27.43 2.01 -7.94
C SER A 17 26.85 1.04 -6.90
N VAL A 18 27.71 0.54 -6.01
CA VAL A 18 27.33 -0.27 -4.83
C VAL A 18 26.34 0.45 -3.92
N VAL A 19 26.51 1.76 -3.68
CA VAL A 19 25.60 2.55 -2.83
C VAL A 19 24.23 2.65 -3.49
N ILE A 20 24.18 2.93 -4.79
CA ILE A 20 22.92 3.00 -5.55
C ILE A 20 22.22 1.63 -5.52
N ALA A 21 22.96 0.54 -5.74
CA ALA A 21 22.41 -0.80 -5.69
C ALA A 21 21.88 -1.16 -4.30
N LEU A 22 22.58 -0.78 -3.23
CA LEU A 22 22.13 -1.00 -1.84
C LEU A 22 20.90 -0.16 -1.50
N ASP A 23 20.84 1.10 -1.94
CA ASP A 23 19.67 1.95 -1.74
C ASP A 23 18.44 1.40 -2.48
N LEU A 24 18.62 1.01 -3.75
CA LEU A 24 17.55 0.43 -4.56
C LEU A 24 17.10 -0.92 -3.97
N TYR A 25 18.04 -1.73 -3.50
CA TYR A 25 17.74 -2.97 -2.80
C TYR A 25 16.96 -2.72 -1.51
N GLN A 26 17.36 -1.74 -0.69
CA GLN A 26 16.67 -1.38 0.54
C GLN A 26 15.25 -0.89 0.26
N GLU A 27 15.07 -0.03 -0.75
CA GLU A 27 13.74 0.45 -1.15
C GLU A 27 12.86 -0.72 -1.61
N VAL A 28 13.36 -1.56 -2.50
CA VAL A 28 12.63 -2.76 -2.96
C VAL A 28 12.32 -3.71 -1.80
N LEU A 29 13.24 -3.91 -0.86
CA LEU A 29 13.01 -4.74 0.31
C LEU A 29 11.92 -4.17 1.20
N VAL A 30 12.00 -2.88 1.55
CA VAL A 30 11.00 -2.22 2.40
C VAL A 30 9.63 -2.35 1.75
N TRP A 31 9.55 -2.11 0.44
CA TRP A 31 8.30 -2.22 -0.29
C TRP A 31 7.77 -3.65 -0.39
N CYS A 32 8.60 -4.61 -0.76
CA CYS A 32 8.23 -6.03 -0.77
C CYS A 32 7.78 -6.46 0.63
N VAL A 33 8.53 -6.15 1.68
CA VAL A 33 8.20 -6.51 3.06
C VAL A 33 6.89 -5.86 3.48
N CYS A 34 6.69 -4.56 3.24
CA CYS A 34 5.42 -3.88 3.52
C CYS A 34 4.27 -4.56 2.75
N PHE A 35 4.38 -4.76 1.44
CA PHE A 35 3.28 -5.33 0.64
C PHE A 35 3.03 -6.81 0.83
N PHE A 36 4.04 -7.61 1.16
CA PHE A 36 3.85 -9.05 1.40
C PHE A 36 3.46 -9.33 2.85
N LEU A 37 3.84 -8.48 3.81
CA LEU A 37 3.45 -8.65 5.20
C LEU A 37 2.13 -7.95 5.57
N LEU A 38 1.78 -6.80 4.96
CA LEU A 38 0.50 -6.11 5.23
C LEU A 38 -0.77 -6.94 4.92
N PRO A 39 -0.84 -7.80 3.88
CA PRO A 39 -2.02 -8.63 3.61
C PRO A 39 -2.35 -9.59 4.75
N ARG A 40 -1.42 -9.81 5.68
CA ARG A 40 -1.60 -10.65 6.86
C ARG A 40 -1.90 -9.88 8.13
N SER A 41 -2.29 -8.60 8.07
CA SER A 41 -3.05 -8.02 9.18
C SER A 41 -4.43 -8.67 9.20
N ILE A 42 -4.48 -9.93 9.63
CA ILE A 42 -5.68 -10.67 9.94
C ILE A 42 -6.47 -9.74 10.85
N PRO A 43 -7.73 -9.42 10.54
CA PRO A 43 -8.57 -8.70 11.48
C PRO A 43 -8.54 -9.54 12.74
N TYR A 44 -7.86 -9.05 13.78
CA TYR A 44 -7.89 -9.68 15.09
C TYR A 44 -9.35 -9.59 15.52
N GLY A 45 -10.11 -10.63 15.18
CA GLY A 45 -11.49 -10.80 15.55
C GLY A 45 -11.50 -10.73 17.06
N MET A 46 -11.93 -9.60 17.58
CA MET A 46 -12.24 -9.45 18.99
C MET A 46 -13.34 -10.49 19.20
N ARG A 47 -12.98 -11.67 19.71
CA ARG A 47 -13.91 -12.69 20.18
C ARG A 47 -14.65 -12.05 21.33
N THR A 48 -15.68 -11.27 21.01
CA THR A 48 -16.71 -10.88 21.94
C THR A 48 -17.41 -12.18 22.33
N GLY A 49 -16.93 -12.75 23.43
CA GLY A 49 -17.62 -13.80 24.15
C GLY A 49 -18.95 -13.24 24.64
N THR A 50 -19.96 -13.37 23.81
CA THR A 50 -21.37 -13.26 24.18
C THR A 50 -22.11 -14.24 23.30
N SER A 51 -22.23 -15.46 23.84
CA SER A 51 -23.45 -16.22 23.69
C SER A 51 -24.64 -15.29 23.84
N VAL A 52 -25.45 -15.14 22.80
CA VAL A 52 -26.91 -15.23 22.81
C VAL A 52 -27.34 -14.91 21.38
N ALA A 53 -28.13 -15.82 20.85
CA ALA A 53 -28.73 -15.78 19.54
C ALA A 53 -29.50 -14.48 19.27
N GLU A 54 -29.78 -14.26 17.99
CA GLU A 54 -30.70 -13.24 17.47
C GLU A 54 -30.17 -11.80 17.43
N ALA A 55 -29.61 -11.45 16.28
CA ALA A 55 -30.16 -10.37 15.44
C ALA A 55 -29.43 -10.36 14.10
N GLN A 56 -30.08 -10.97 13.10
CA GLN A 56 -29.79 -10.81 11.68
C GLN A 56 -29.79 -9.31 11.34
N GLY A 57 -28.63 -8.82 10.96
CA GLY A 57 -28.39 -7.42 10.63
C GLY A 57 -26.90 -7.22 10.40
N GLU A 58 -26.30 -8.17 9.68
CA GLU A 58 -24.90 -8.24 9.31
C GLU A 58 -24.63 -7.17 8.23
N ALA A 59 -24.70 -5.91 8.64
CA ALA A 59 -24.06 -4.85 7.90
C ALA A 59 -22.56 -5.11 8.02
N ASP A 60 -21.97 -5.69 6.98
CA ASP A 60 -20.54 -5.84 6.82
C ASP A 60 -19.85 -4.48 6.93
N ILE A 61 -19.48 -4.09 8.16
CA ILE A 61 -18.70 -2.90 8.40
C ILE A 61 -17.28 -3.23 7.94
N HIS A 62 -17.00 -3.06 6.64
CA HIS A 62 -15.69 -3.10 6.02
C HIS A 62 -14.81 -1.94 6.54
N ARG A 63 -14.42 -2.01 7.81
CA ARG A 63 -13.61 -1.01 8.52
C ARG A 63 -12.14 -1.26 8.26
N GLY A 64 -11.67 -0.97 7.04
CA GLY A 64 -10.25 -1.13 6.69
C GLY A 64 -9.84 -0.73 5.27
N GLY A 65 -10.78 -0.39 4.39
CA GLY A 65 -10.46 -0.13 2.97
C GLY A 65 -9.65 1.15 2.69
N ARG A 66 -9.72 2.16 3.57
CA ARG A 66 -9.12 3.48 3.29
C ARG A 66 -7.59 3.47 3.21
N ILE A 67 -6.93 2.65 4.03
CA ILE A 67 -5.47 2.56 4.01
C ILE A 67 -4.96 1.84 2.75
N LYS A 68 -5.77 0.94 2.17
CA LYS A 68 -5.43 0.21 0.94
C LYS A 68 -5.32 1.14 -0.26
N ALA A 69 -6.24 2.10 -0.40
CA ALA A 69 -6.21 3.06 -1.50
C ALA A 69 -4.97 3.96 -1.45
N LEU A 70 -4.57 4.39 -0.25
CA LEU A 70 -3.35 5.16 -0.03
C LEU A 70 -2.11 4.35 -0.39
N LEU A 71 -2.05 3.11 0.07
CA LEU A 71 -0.93 2.22 -0.23
C LEU A 71 -0.85 1.87 -1.73
N GLN A 72 -1.99 1.70 -2.41
CA GLN A 72 -2.04 1.52 -3.86
C GLN A 72 -1.48 2.73 -4.62
N TYR A 73 -1.84 3.95 -4.21
CA TYR A 73 -1.28 5.16 -4.81
C TYR A 73 0.23 5.23 -4.64
N ASP A 74 0.73 4.96 -3.42
CA ASP A 74 2.16 4.95 -3.11
C ASP A 74 2.93 3.96 -4.01
N LEU A 75 2.37 2.75 -4.21
CA LEU A 75 2.92 1.76 -5.14
C LEU A 75 2.97 2.26 -6.59
N LEU A 76 1.90 2.93 -7.05
CA LEU A 76 1.86 3.47 -8.41
C LEU A 76 2.92 4.55 -8.61
N VAL A 77 3.15 5.41 -7.61
CA VAL A 77 4.20 6.44 -7.64
C VAL A 77 5.59 5.79 -7.67
N PHE A 78 5.82 4.77 -6.84
CA PHE A 78 7.07 4.00 -6.83
C PHE A 78 7.34 3.30 -8.18
N LEU A 79 6.32 2.63 -8.74
CA LEU A 79 6.43 2.00 -10.06
C LEU A 79 6.70 3.04 -11.14
N PHE A 80 6.01 4.18 -11.10
CA PHE A 80 6.22 5.26 -12.05
C PHE A 80 7.66 5.80 -12.00
N SER A 81 8.20 6.11 -10.83
CA SER A 81 9.58 6.60 -10.70
C SER A 81 10.61 5.57 -11.15
N THR A 82 10.38 4.29 -10.83
CA THR A 82 11.25 3.18 -11.26
C THR A 82 11.21 3.00 -12.78
N CYS A 83 10.04 3.11 -13.40
CA CYS A 83 9.89 3.06 -14.86
C CYS A 83 10.62 4.22 -15.54
N VAL A 84 10.52 5.44 -15.00
CA VAL A 84 11.25 6.60 -15.53
C VAL A 84 12.76 6.40 -15.42
N PHE A 85 13.25 5.90 -14.28
CA PHE A 85 14.67 5.57 -14.10
C PHE A 85 15.16 4.53 -15.13
N ALA A 86 14.41 3.45 -15.31
CA ALA A 86 14.75 2.39 -16.26
C ALA A 86 14.74 2.91 -17.71
N ALA A 87 13.76 3.74 -18.07
CA ALA A 87 13.66 4.32 -19.41
C ALA A 87 14.83 5.27 -19.72
N LEU A 88 15.18 6.16 -18.79
CA LEU A 88 16.33 7.07 -18.96
C LEU A 88 17.65 6.30 -19.04
N SER A 89 17.84 5.31 -18.16
CA SER A 89 19.04 4.47 -18.16
C SER A 89 19.17 3.66 -19.45
N ALA A 90 18.09 3.05 -19.94
CA ALA A 90 18.08 2.32 -21.20
C ALA A 90 18.35 3.23 -22.40
N TRP A 91 17.79 4.45 -22.39
CA TRP A 91 18.03 5.46 -23.41
C TRP A 91 19.50 5.89 -23.45
N ASP A 92 20.12 6.09 -22.29
CA ASP A 92 21.54 6.45 -22.19
C ASP A 92 22.46 5.34 -22.68
N LEU A 93 22.18 4.09 -22.31
CA LEU A 93 22.93 2.92 -22.78
C LEU A 93 22.78 2.71 -24.30
N LEU A 94 21.59 2.95 -24.85
CA LEU A 94 21.38 2.89 -26.29
C LEU A 94 22.12 4.03 -27.02
N SER A 95 22.07 5.23 -26.45
CA SER A 95 22.74 6.40 -27.01
C SER A 95 24.27 6.28 -26.98
N SER A 96 24.83 5.67 -25.93
CA SER A 96 26.27 5.42 -25.85
C SER A 96 26.73 4.36 -26.83
N SER A 97 25.94 3.31 -27.06
CA SER A 97 26.20 2.28 -28.07
C SER A 97 26.29 2.88 -29.47
N VAL A 98 25.40 3.81 -29.82
CA VAL A 98 25.42 4.49 -31.12
C VAL A 98 26.61 5.45 -31.26
N ARG A 99 27.04 6.09 -30.16
CA ARG A 99 28.16 7.05 -30.16
C ARG A 99 29.54 6.41 -30.00
N GLY A 100 29.61 5.13 -29.66
CA GLY A 100 30.87 4.46 -29.32
C GLY A 100 31.48 4.97 -28.02
N GLU A 101 30.68 5.55 -27.12
CA GLU A 101 31.16 5.95 -25.78
C GLU A 101 31.35 4.69 -24.92
N GLY A 102 32.45 4.61 -24.18
CA GLY A 102 32.72 3.48 -23.28
C GLY A 102 31.65 3.36 -22.19
N LEU A 103 31.22 2.13 -21.89
CA LEU A 103 30.18 1.82 -20.89
C LEU A 103 30.50 2.43 -19.52
N GLU A 104 31.77 2.38 -19.11
CA GLU A 104 32.29 2.96 -17.87
C GLU A 104 31.97 4.45 -17.72
N ALA A 105 32.05 5.21 -18.81
CA ALA A 105 31.74 6.64 -18.78
C ALA A 105 30.25 6.86 -18.49
N VAL A 106 29.37 6.07 -19.07
CA VAL A 106 27.92 6.17 -18.85
C VAL A 106 27.56 5.83 -17.40
N TRP A 107 28.12 4.74 -16.89
CA TRP A 107 27.91 4.30 -15.51
C TRP A 107 28.45 5.29 -14.47
N ALA A 108 29.57 5.94 -14.75
CA ALA A 108 30.23 6.84 -13.81
C ALA A 108 29.43 8.12 -13.49
N TRP A 109 28.64 8.64 -14.44
CA TRP A 109 27.94 9.92 -14.22
C TRP A 109 26.46 9.94 -14.62
N ARG A 110 26.05 9.27 -15.71
CA ARG A 110 24.65 9.33 -16.18
C ARG A 110 23.70 8.55 -15.29
N ILE A 111 24.10 7.34 -14.90
CA ILE A 111 23.26 6.48 -14.06
C ILE A 111 22.99 7.11 -12.67
N PRO A 112 23.99 7.64 -11.95
CA PRO A 112 23.75 8.38 -10.71
C PRO A 112 22.84 9.61 -10.88
N GLU A 113 22.97 10.34 -11.98
CA GLU A 113 22.12 11.49 -12.28
C GLU A 113 20.66 11.07 -12.52
N ASN A 114 20.43 10.05 -13.35
CA ASN A 114 19.11 9.48 -13.59
C ASN A 114 18.47 8.96 -12.30
N PHE A 115 19.26 8.34 -11.41
CA PHE A 115 18.80 7.88 -10.11
C PHE A 115 18.41 9.03 -9.17
N PHE A 116 19.20 10.12 -9.16
CA PHE A 116 18.86 11.31 -8.41
C PHE A 116 17.52 11.93 -8.86
N TRP A 117 17.32 12.03 -10.18
CA TRP A 117 16.08 12.55 -10.73
C TRP A 117 14.88 11.66 -10.46
N SER A 118 15.03 10.33 -10.56
CA SER A 118 13.94 9.40 -10.26
C SER A 118 13.51 9.46 -8.80
N ARG A 119 14.47 9.52 -7.87
CA ARG A 119 14.22 9.71 -6.43
C ARG A 119 13.52 11.04 -6.15
N THR A 120 13.91 12.09 -6.86
CA THR A 120 13.27 13.40 -6.76
C THR A 120 11.82 13.36 -7.22
N LEU A 121 11.53 12.73 -8.36
CA LEU A 121 10.17 12.52 -8.85
C LEU A 121 9.32 11.67 -7.89
N PHE A 122 9.90 10.61 -7.33
CA PHE A 122 9.26 9.82 -6.29
C PHE A 122 8.88 10.69 -5.08
N GLY A 123 9.82 11.49 -4.58
CA GLY A 123 9.58 12.42 -3.47
C GLY A 123 8.48 13.43 -3.76
N PHE A 124 8.39 13.95 -4.98
CA PHE A 124 7.29 14.83 -5.40
C PHE A 124 5.95 14.09 -5.47
N GLY A 125 5.93 12.86 -5.96
CA GLY A 125 4.74 12.00 -5.93
C GLY A 125 4.29 11.64 -4.51
N MET A 126 5.20 11.69 -3.53
CA MET A 126 4.90 11.49 -2.11
C MET A 126 4.34 12.72 -1.39
N PHE A 127 4.36 13.89 -2.03
CA PHE A 127 3.81 15.13 -1.47
C PHE A 127 2.40 15.01 -0.85
N PRO A 128 1.39 14.33 -1.44
CA PRO A 128 0.07 14.18 -0.83
C PRO A 128 0.10 13.48 0.54
N PHE A 129 1.09 12.62 0.82
CA PHE A 129 1.24 11.97 2.12
C PHE A 129 1.76 12.91 3.21
N LEU A 130 2.40 14.03 2.85
CA LEU A 130 2.83 15.04 3.82
C LEU A 130 1.64 15.63 4.58
N PHE A 131 0.48 15.75 3.92
CA PHE A 131 -0.75 16.17 4.60
C PHE A 131 -1.22 15.13 5.62
N LEU A 132 -0.99 13.85 5.37
CA LEU A 132 -1.34 12.79 6.33
C LEU A 132 -0.38 12.71 7.52
N LEU A 133 0.85 13.22 7.37
CA LEU A 133 1.82 13.32 8.46
C LEU A 133 1.48 14.46 9.43
N ASP A 134 0.69 15.46 9.00
CA ASP A 134 0.28 16.54 9.89
C ASP A 134 -0.53 16.00 11.08
N ARG A 135 -0.15 16.45 12.28
CA ARG A 135 -0.71 16.01 13.55
C ARG A 135 -2.20 16.38 13.66
N GLN A 136 -2.63 17.45 13.00
CA GLN A 136 -4.03 17.87 13.00
C GLN A 136 -4.91 16.94 12.15
N ILE A 137 -4.43 16.58 10.95
CA ILE A 137 -5.13 15.65 10.05
C ILE A 137 -5.12 14.23 10.65
N ASN A 138 -4.00 13.82 11.25
CA ASN A 138 -3.96 12.58 12.02
C ASN A 138 -4.97 12.60 13.17
N LYS A 139 -5.14 13.71 13.90
CA LYS A 139 -6.16 13.81 14.96
C LYS A 139 -7.59 13.73 14.41
N LEU A 140 -7.82 14.24 13.20
CA LEU A 140 -9.11 14.14 12.50
C LEU A 140 -9.38 12.71 12.01
N LEU A 141 -8.37 12.03 11.45
CA LEU A 141 -8.46 10.64 10.98
C LEU A 141 -8.52 9.64 12.14
N THR A 142 -7.84 9.94 13.25
CA THR A 142 -7.82 9.17 14.50
C THR A 142 -8.88 9.61 15.51
N HIS A 143 -9.86 10.41 15.09
CA HIS A 143 -11.17 10.44 15.76
C HIS A 143 -11.91 9.08 15.65
N SER A 144 -11.19 7.99 15.34
CA SER A 144 -11.53 6.64 15.78
C SER A 144 -12.07 6.72 17.20
N THR A 145 -13.38 6.49 17.27
CA THR A 145 -14.17 6.14 18.46
C THR A 145 -13.30 5.75 19.64
N PRO A 146 -13.47 6.38 20.83
CA PRO A 146 -12.66 6.10 22.01
C PRO A 146 -12.50 4.60 22.15
N THR A 147 -11.27 4.10 22.10
CA THR A 147 -10.93 2.70 21.80
C THR A 147 -11.33 1.73 22.91
N GLY A 148 -12.19 2.13 23.86
CA GLY A 148 -12.48 1.39 25.09
C GLY A 148 -11.30 1.33 26.05
N TYR A 149 -10.08 1.63 25.60
CA TYR A 149 -8.89 1.62 26.44
C TYR A 149 -8.73 2.92 27.21
N THR A 150 -8.43 2.81 28.50
CA THR A 150 -8.06 3.96 29.33
C THR A 150 -6.62 4.39 29.04
N ARG A 151 -6.19 5.53 29.59
CA ARG A 151 -4.77 5.96 29.54
C ARG A 151 -3.79 4.94 30.13
N LEU A 152 -4.27 4.01 30.96
CA LEU A 152 -3.48 2.94 31.56
C LEU A 152 -3.45 1.67 30.69
N GLY A 153 -3.99 1.70 29.47
CA GLY A 153 -4.09 0.53 28.59
C GLY A 153 -5.12 -0.51 29.05
N THR A 154 -5.91 -0.23 30.09
CA THR A 154 -6.95 -1.16 30.55
C THR A 154 -8.19 -1.07 29.68
N LEU A 155 -8.67 -2.23 29.23
CA LEU A 155 -9.88 -2.35 28.43
C LEU A 155 -11.08 -2.04 29.33
N ARG A 156 -11.64 -0.84 29.20
CA ARG A 156 -12.87 -0.46 29.86
C ARG A 156 -14.00 -0.92 28.95
N ARG A 157 -14.85 -1.85 29.42
CA ARG A 157 -16.12 -2.15 28.74
C ARG A 157 -16.81 -0.83 28.49
N TYR A 158 -16.93 -0.44 27.23
CA TYR A 158 -17.72 0.70 26.82
C TYR A 158 -19.13 0.39 27.27
N ASN A 159 -19.56 1.00 28.37
CA ASN A 159 -20.91 0.90 28.86
C ASN A 159 -21.58 2.14 28.32
N PRO A 160 -22.11 2.12 27.07
CA PRO A 160 -22.86 3.26 26.58
C PRO A 160 -23.93 3.48 27.63
N ARG A 161 -23.93 4.65 28.27
CA ARG A 161 -25.10 5.10 29.03
C ARG A 161 -26.20 5.18 27.99
N MET A 162 -26.95 4.09 27.82
CA MET A 162 -28.14 4.08 27.01
C MET A 162 -29.02 5.14 27.65
N ARG A 163 -29.14 6.30 27.00
CA ARG A 163 -30.17 7.25 27.38
C ARG A 163 -31.46 6.45 27.26
N PRO A 164 -32.23 6.28 28.35
CA PRO A 164 -33.45 5.48 28.30
C PRO A 164 -34.31 6.05 27.19
N LYS A 165 -34.50 5.26 26.12
CA LYS A 165 -35.40 5.61 25.04
C LYS A 165 -36.76 5.67 25.71
N LYS A 166 -37.35 6.86 25.83
CA LYS A 166 -38.71 7.02 26.36
C LYS A 166 -39.58 6.08 25.53
N LEU A 167 -40.05 4.98 26.14
CA LEU A 167 -40.97 4.06 25.50
C LEU A 167 -42.16 4.90 25.06
N LYS A 168 -42.29 5.11 23.75
CA LYS A 168 -43.51 5.64 23.18
C LYS A 168 -44.50 4.49 23.33
N ARG A 169 -45.37 4.60 24.35
CA ARG A 169 -46.44 3.67 24.67
C ARG A 169 -47.40 3.61 23.49
N SER A 170 -47.08 2.81 22.47
CA SER A 170 -48.01 2.45 21.41
C SER A 170 -48.94 1.39 21.97
N GLY A 171 -50.23 1.70 21.93
CA GLY A 171 -51.30 0.82 22.36
C GLY A 171 -51.21 -0.54 21.66
N SER A 172 -51.58 -1.53 22.44
CA SER A 172 -51.92 -2.89 22.03
C SER A 172 -52.86 -2.90 20.81
N GLU A 173 -52.46 -3.61 19.76
CA GLU A 173 -53.43 -4.22 18.85
C GLU A 173 -52.90 -5.60 18.42
N GLU A 174 -53.56 -6.60 19.01
CA GLU A 174 -53.84 -7.98 18.64
C GLU A 174 -52.94 -8.73 17.64
N ALA A 175 -52.46 -9.88 18.11
CA ALA A 175 -51.55 -10.80 17.44
C ALA A 175 -52.25 -11.74 16.46
N ALA A 176 -51.68 -11.88 15.26
CA ALA A 176 -51.90 -13.03 14.37
C ALA A 176 -50.68 -13.98 14.45
N PRO A 177 -50.89 -15.31 14.46
CA PRO A 177 -49.82 -16.28 14.65
C PRO A 177 -48.89 -16.35 13.43
N ALA A 178 -47.61 -16.03 13.65
CA ALA A 178 -46.55 -16.10 12.64
C ALA A 178 -46.19 -17.55 12.32
N ALA A 179 -46.22 -17.87 11.03
CA ALA A 179 -45.77 -19.15 10.48
C ALA A 179 -44.28 -19.38 10.74
N VAL A 180 -43.95 -20.58 11.19
CA VAL A 180 -42.59 -21.07 11.45
C VAL A 180 -41.82 -21.11 10.13
N ALA A 181 -40.95 -20.14 9.90
CA ALA A 181 -40.07 -20.11 8.73
C ALA A 181 -38.92 -21.12 8.93
N ASP A 182 -38.68 -21.94 7.91
CA ASP A 182 -37.66 -23.00 7.90
C ASP A 182 -36.25 -22.38 7.75
N PRO A 183 -35.39 -22.44 8.78
CA PRO A 183 -34.11 -21.72 8.83
C PRO A 183 -33.08 -22.22 7.80
N VAL A 184 -33.34 -23.37 7.17
CA VAL A 184 -32.42 -23.97 6.19
C VAL A 184 -32.54 -23.31 4.80
N GLN A 185 -33.72 -22.83 4.42
CA GLN A 185 -33.92 -22.16 3.13
C GLN A 185 -33.29 -20.76 3.08
N ASP A 186 -33.25 -20.06 4.22
CA ASP A 186 -32.71 -18.71 4.30
C ASP A 186 -31.17 -18.70 4.11
N LEU A 187 -30.49 -19.71 4.67
CA LEU A 187 -29.03 -19.89 4.54
C LEU A 187 -28.59 -20.19 3.10
N ARG A 188 -29.34 -20.99 2.35
CA ARG A 188 -29.03 -21.26 0.93
C ARG A 188 -29.18 -20.01 0.06
N SER A 189 -30.22 -19.21 0.31
CA SER A 189 -30.45 -17.97 -0.44
C SER A 189 -29.42 -16.87 -0.16
N ALA A 190 -28.79 -16.88 1.02
CA ALA A 190 -27.70 -15.95 1.37
C ALA A 190 -26.37 -16.33 0.69
N VAL A 191 -26.06 -17.61 0.55
CA VAL A 191 -24.82 -18.10 -0.09
C VAL A 191 -24.83 -17.86 -1.60
N GLU A 192 -25.99 -17.93 -2.26
CA GLU A 192 -26.12 -17.65 -3.71
C GLU A 192 -26.07 -16.15 -4.05
N ARG A 193 -26.24 -15.25 -3.06
CA ARG A 193 -26.30 -13.79 -3.25
C ARG A 193 -24.99 -13.06 -3.01
N LEU A 194 -23.85 -13.74 -2.93
CA LEU A 194 -22.55 -13.09 -2.89
C LEU A 194 -22.00 -12.94 -4.33
N PRO A 195 -22.28 -11.82 -5.04
CA PRO A 195 -21.40 -11.42 -6.13
C PRO A 195 -20.07 -11.03 -5.48
N CYS A 196 -19.00 -10.93 -6.26
CA CYS A 196 -17.67 -10.47 -5.83
C CYS A 196 -16.62 -11.55 -5.52
N GLY A 197 -16.72 -12.72 -6.16
CA GLY A 197 -15.58 -13.66 -6.26
C GLY A 197 -14.48 -13.26 -7.25
N SER A 198 -14.54 -12.12 -7.95
CA SER A 198 -13.69 -11.91 -9.15
C SER A 198 -12.89 -10.60 -9.21
N ALA A 199 -13.40 -9.49 -8.65
CA ALA A 199 -12.74 -8.19 -8.83
C ALA A 199 -11.45 -8.01 -7.98
N ALA A 200 -11.40 -8.57 -6.77
CA ALA A 200 -10.22 -8.45 -5.91
C ALA A 200 -9.02 -9.28 -6.41
N LEU A 201 -9.26 -10.37 -7.14
CA LEU A 201 -8.22 -11.21 -7.73
C LEU A 201 -7.61 -10.60 -9.01
N CYS A 202 -8.42 -9.89 -9.81
CA CYS A 202 -7.93 -9.23 -11.03
C CYS A 202 -6.88 -8.13 -10.79
N VAL A 203 -6.98 -7.37 -9.68
CA VAL A 203 -6.03 -6.29 -9.39
C VAL A 203 -4.67 -6.84 -8.94
N SER A 204 -4.66 -7.95 -8.21
CA SER A 204 -3.42 -8.66 -7.82
C SER A 204 -2.68 -9.26 -9.02
N ASP A 205 -3.39 -9.77 -10.03
CA ASP A 205 -2.78 -10.35 -11.23
C ASP A 205 -2.09 -9.29 -12.12
N LEU A 206 -2.65 -8.08 -12.21
CA LEU A 206 -2.05 -7.00 -12.98
C LEU A 206 -0.74 -6.51 -12.33
N GLY A 207 -0.72 -6.40 -11.00
CA GLY A 207 0.49 -6.04 -10.24
C GLY A 207 1.59 -7.10 -10.35
N LEU A 208 1.22 -8.39 -10.31
CA LEU A 208 2.17 -9.49 -10.44
C LEU A 208 2.80 -9.55 -11.85
N ARG A 209 2.01 -9.25 -12.90
CA ARG A 209 2.51 -9.20 -14.29
C ARG A 209 3.40 -8.00 -14.54
N ALA A 210 3.07 -6.82 -14.00
CA ALA A 210 3.91 -5.64 -14.10
C ALA A 210 5.24 -5.83 -13.37
N ALA A 211 5.22 -6.37 -12.15
CA ALA A 211 6.43 -6.70 -11.40
C ALA A 211 7.29 -7.77 -12.09
N GLY A 212 6.66 -8.78 -12.69
CA GLY A 212 7.36 -9.82 -13.47
C GLY A 212 8.05 -9.26 -14.72
N ALA A 213 7.43 -8.31 -15.42
CA ALA A 213 8.05 -7.64 -16.56
C ALA A 213 9.28 -6.82 -16.14
N SER A 214 9.19 -6.08 -15.03
CA SER A 214 10.32 -5.30 -14.49
C SER A 214 11.48 -6.19 -14.02
N LEU A 215 11.18 -7.31 -13.34
CA LEU A 215 12.19 -8.30 -12.92
C LEU A 215 12.84 -9.01 -14.12
N SER A 216 12.08 -9.34 -15.16
CA SER A 216 12.62 -9.95 -16.37
C SER A 216 13.54 -8.99 -17.13
N LEU A 217 13.22 -7.69 -17.13
CA LEU A 217 14.05 -6.67 -17.76
C LEU A 217 15.35 -6.45 -16.97
N ALA A 218 15.25 -6.35 -15.64
CA ALA A 218 16.42 -6.27 -14.76
C ALA A 218 17.32 -7.51 -14.89
N GLY A 219 16.74 -8.72 -14.92
CA GLY A 219 17.47 -9.95 -15.13
C GLY A 219 18.12 -10.06 -16.51
N ALA A 220 17.46 -9.55 -17.56
CA ALA A 220 18.03 -9.50 -18.90
C ALA A 220 19.23 -8.54 -18.98
N VAL A 221 19.16 -7.40 -18.29
CA VAL A 221 20.28 -6.44 -18.20
C VAL A 221 21.46 -7.05 -17.45
N VAL A 222 21.22 -7.68 -16.29
CA VAL A 222 22.28 -8.36 -15.50
C VAL A 222 22.90 -9.54 -16.28
N SER A 223 22.09 -10.30 -17.02
CA SER A 223 22.58 -11.42 -17.85
C SER A 223 23.39 -10.95 -19.06
N ALA A 224 23.07 -9.77 -19.61
CA ALA A 224 23.85 -9.16 -20.68
C ALA A 224 25.23 -8.69 -20.17
N ASP A 225 25.28 -8.06 -19.00
CA ASP A 225 26.56 -7.67 -18.36
C ASP A 225 27.46 -8.88 -18.07
N LEU A 226 26.89 -9.98 -17.57
CA LEU A 226 27.62 -11.23 -17.28
C LEU A 226 28.18 -11.97 -18.51
N ARG A 227 27.72 -11.63 -19.72
CA ARG A 227 28.24 -12.21 -20.97
C ARG A 227 29.30 -11.34 -21.64
N VAL A 228 29.40 -10.08 -21.25
CA VAL A 228 30.33 -9.10 -21.84
C VAL A 228 31.60 -8.96 -20.99
N ALA A 229 31.54 -9.28 -19.69
CA ALA A 229 32.70 -9.48 -18.81
C ALA A 229 33.34 -10.86 -19.00
#